data_AF-A0AAP2PDS9-F1
#
_entry.id   AF-A0AAP2PDS9-F1
#
_cell.length_a   1.000
_cell.length_b   1.000
_cell.length_c   1.000
_cell.angle_alpha   90.00
_cell.angle_beta   90.00
_cell.angle_gamma   90.00
#
_symmetry.space_group_name_H-M   'P 1'
#
loop_
_entity.id
_entity.type
_entity.pdbx_description
1 polymer ?
#
loop_
_entity_poly.entity_id
_entity_poly.type
_entity_poly.pdbx_seq_one_letter_code
_entity_poly.pdbx_strand_id
1 'polypeptide(L)'
;MNAQPMEPTFSALTEIQLNALEDLLSNDEASSDEELIAFFTSEGIPEAVARQALTYRDQYLTTIYLDGHTPIRLERDAWRYDPQSRRFVPACSDTQPLGAMTAPGAACPISLDGGSMSTSIPLWRLEEAPELFLDSFVADGGRAVFLSLWGRDTAIHELMANLTLPVAEGGWNGVTLQRDGQSIPLNLDRDRLVKRTTRTYRQTRFGSLLNLWLFDRRCQDPDRANRQCYAIFNERDPRQDKSAMLWSRLRDLAAFPLLDHWRPRVVQLLLEHGAIRQLDQTSERLSGVWIDLSLATVQDAIGQLIHTGDLATQ
;
A
#
# COMPACT_ATOMS: atom_id res chain seq x y z
N MET A 1 -14.41 19.97 29.65
CA MET A 1 -13.43 20.45 28.64
C MET A 1 -12.09 20.50 29.35
N ASN A 2 -11.33 19.40 29.32
CA ASN A 2 -9.97 19.37 29.85
C ASN A 2 -9.03 19.65 28.68
N ALA A 3 -8.49 20.87 28.63
CA ALA A 3 -7.39 21.20 27.75
C ALA A 3 -6.15 20.46 28.27
N GLN A 4 -5.70 19.43 27.55
CA GLN A 4 -4.40 18.83 27.75
C GLN A 4 -3.30 19.78 27.23
N PRO A 5 -2.07 19.69 27.77
CA PRO A 5 -1.09 20.75 27.63
C PRO A 5 -0.50 20.74 26.22
N MET A 6 -0.84 21.76 25.42
CA MET A 6 0.03 22.21 24.34
C MET A 6 1.39 22.56 24.94
N GLU A 7 2.48 22.17 24.28
CA GLU A 7 3.80 22.76 24.52
C GLU A 7 3.66 24.30 24.54
N PRO A 8 4.31 25.02 25.47
CA PRO A 8 4.15 26.46 25.60
C PRO A 8 4.49 27.22 24.30
N THR A 9 5.31 26.61 23.43
CA THR A 9 5.77 27.18 22.15
C THR A 9 4.66 27.42 21.13
N PHE A 10 3.72 26.49 20.96
CA PHE A 10 2.64 26.60 19.96
C PHE A 10 1.33 27.11 20.54
N SER A 11 1.20 27.11 21.87
CA SER A 11 0.00 27.58 22.59
C SER A 11 -0.36 29.05 22.36
N ALA A 12 0.61 29.86 21.95
CA ALA A 12 0.45 31.29 21.67
C ALA A 12 -0.09 31.58 20.25
N LEU A 13 -0.16 30.58 19.37
CA LEU A 13 -0.63 30.74 18.00
C LEU A 13 -2.17 30.66 17.93
N THR A 14 -2.74 31.40 16.99
CA THR A 14 -4.16 31.27 16.66
C THR A 14 -4.43 29.98 15.89
N GLU A 15 -5.68 29.51 15.90
CA GLU A 15 -6.12 28.38 15.06
C GLU A 15 -5.77 28.57 13.58
N ILE A 16 -5.86 29.81 13.06
CA ILE A 16 -5.53 30.13 11.67
C ILE A 16 -4.04 29.93 11.40
N GLN A 17 -3.18 30.40 12.31
CA GLN A 17 -1.73 30.25 12.18
C GLN A 17 -1.27 28.81 12.32
N LEU A 18 -1.89 28.04 13.23
CA LEU A 18 -1.64 26.61 13.35
C LEU A 18 -2.07 25.87 12.08
N ASN A 19 -3.20 26.23 11.48
CA ASN A 19 -3.63 25.65 10.19
C ASN A 19 -2.62 25.96 9.10
N ALA A 20 -2.20 27.21 8.96
CA ALA A 20 -1.23 27.63 7.95
C ALA A 20 0.11 26.88 8.08
N LEU A 21 0.62 26.74 9.31
CA LEU A 21 1.83 25.95 9.58
C LEU A 21 1.67 24.51 9.13
N GLU A 22 0.62 23.84 9.60
CA GLU A 22 0.41 22.42 9.32
C GLU A 22 0.12 22.16 7.84
N ASP A 23 -0.60 23.06 7.16
CA ASP A 23 -0.90 22.95 5.74
C ASP A 23 0.38 23.05 4.90
N LEU A 24 1.28 23.99 5.21
CA LEU A 24 2.55 24.13 4.50
C LEU A 24 3.52 23.00 4.82
N LEU A 25 3.69 22.64 6.10
CA LEU A 25 4.54 21.51 6.50
C LEU A 25 4.11 20.19 5.89
N SER A 26 2.80 20.04 5.64
CA SER A 26 2.26 18.85 5.00
C SER A 26 2.46 18.88 3.50
N ASN A 27 2.18 19.99 2.83
CA ASN A 27 1.98 20.02 1.37
C ASN A 27 3.13 20.66 0.57
N ASP A 28 4.10 21.29 1.23
CA ASP A 28 5.22 21.95 0.56
C ASP A 28 6.53 21.17 0.76
N GLU A 29 6.96 20.50 -0.31
CA GLU A 29 8.24 19.77 -0.39
C GLU A 29 9.30 20.54 -1.20
N ALA A 30 8.90 21.59 -1.92
CA ALA A 30 9.75 22.27 -2.89
C ALA A 30 10.48 23.47 -2.29
N SER A 31 9.88 24.13 -1.30
CA SER A 31 10.43 25.33 -0.67
C SER A 31 11.53 24.97 0.32
N SER A 32 12.60 25.75 0.35
CA SER A 32 13.63 25.65 1.38
C SER A 32 13.12 26.02 2.78
N ASP A 33 13.80 25.57 3.82
CA ASP A 33 13.44 25.92 5.20
C ASP A 33 13.52 27.44 5.42
N GLU A 34 14.48 28.13 4.80
CA GLU A 34 14.59 29.59 4.85
C GLU A 34 13.40 30.30 4.21
N GLU A 35 12.91 29.81 3.06
CA GLU A 35 11.73 30.36 2.38
C GLU A 35 10.46 30.18 3.23
N LEU A 36 10.29 29.01 3.83
CA LEU A 36 9.16 28.74 4.73
C LEU A 36 9.21 29.60 5.99
N ILE A 37 10.38 29.78 6.61
CA ILE A 37 10.54 30.68 7.77
C ILE A 37 10.18 32.11 7.40
N ALA A 38 10.65 32.60 6.24
CA ALA A 38 10.33 33.95 5.77
C ALA A 38 8.82 34.12 5.55
N PHE A 39 8.16 33.12 4.95
CA PHE A 39 6.72 33.11 4.76
C PHE A 39 5.97 33.13 6.10
N PHE A 40 6.29 32.23 7.03
CA PHE A 40 5.63 32.17 8.34
C PHE A 40 5.81 33.47 9.12
N THR A 41 6.99 34.09 9.05
CA THR A 41 7.25 35.39 9.69
C THR A 41 6.39 36.49 9.08
N SER A 42 6.16 36.47 7.76
CA SER A 42 5.27 37.41 7.08
C SER A 42 3.79 37.24 7.45
N GLU A 43 3.37 36.01 7.77
CA GLU A 43 2.04 35.66 8.28
C GLU A 43 1.89 35.90 9.80
N GLY A 44 2.89 36.51 10.45
CA GLY A 44 2.87 36.88 11.86
C GLY A 44 3.16 35.73 12.83
N ILE A 45 3.74 34.62 12.35
CA ILE A 45 4.26 33.54 13.20
C ILE A 45 5.69 33.90 13.59
N PRO A 46 6.04 33.93 14.90
CA PRO A 46 7.41 34.23 15.32
C PRO A 46 8.44 33.26 14.74
N GLU A 47 9.59 33.77 14.31
CA GLU A 47 10.66 32.98 13.68
C GLU A 47 11.09 31.76 14.50
N ALA A 48 11.18 31.89 15.83
CA ALA A 48 11.53 30.79 16.73
C ALA A 48 10.49 29.65 16.68
N VAL A 49 9.21 29.99 16.56
CA VAL A 49 8.11 29.03 16.47
C VAL A 49 8.10 28.37 15.08
N ALA A 50 8.35 29.15 14.02
CA ALA A 50 8.50 28.64 12.66
C ALA A 50 9.65 27.61 12.56
N ARG A 51 10.83 27.92 13.13
CA ARG A 51 11.97 26.99 13.18
C ARG A 51 11.63 25.70 13.94
N GLN A 52 10.91 25.81 15.06
CA GLN A 52 10.46 24.63 15.81
C GLN A 52 9.46 23.80 14.99
N ALA A 53 8.52 24.44 14.28
CA ALA A 53 7.56 23.75 13.43
C ALA A 53 8.25 22.95 12.31
N LEU A 54 9.31 23.51 11.72
CA LEU A 54 10.10 22.84 10.69
C LEU A 54 10.85 21.59 11.18
N THR A 55 11.13 21.45 12.48
CA THR A 55 11.68 20.19 13.01
C THR A 55 10.74 19.00 12.83
N TYR A 56 9.44 19.26 12.65
CA TYR A 56 8.42 18.25 12.36
C TYR A 56 8.21 18.02 10.86
N ARG A 57 8.87 18.78 9.96
CA ARG A 57 8.64 18.76 8.51
C ARG A 57 8.74 17.34 7.94
N ASP A 58 9.83 16.64 8.20
CA ASP A 58 10.01 15.25 7.76
C ASP A 58 8.87 14.33 8.23
N GLN A 59 8.34 14.55 9.44
CA GLN A 59 7.22 13.77 9.97
C GLN A 59 5.93 14.09 9.24
N TYR A 60 5.63 15.36 8.97
CA TYR A 60 4.42 15.78 8.25
C TYR A 60 4.42 15.40 6.76
N LEU A 61 5.60 15.33 6.13
CA LEU A 61 5.76 14.85 4.76
C LEU A 61 5.62 13.32 4.67
N THR A 62 6.15 12.59 5.65
CA THR A 62 6.20 11.12 5.60
C THR A 62 5.09 10.41 6.37
N THR A 63 4.27 11.13 7.13
CA THR A 63 3.22 10.57 7.99
C THR A 63 1.92 11.35 7.83
N ILE A 64 0.82 10.61 7.64
CA ILE A 64 -0.53 11.18 7.55
C ILE A 64 -1.14 11.21 8.96
N TYR A 65 -1.48 12.39 9.48
CA TYR A 65 -2.12 12.53 10.79
C TYR A 65 -3.65 12.66 10.70
N LEU A 66 -4.35 12.46 11.81
CA LEU A 66 -5.78 12.74 11.93
C LEU A 66 -6.00 14.23 12.22
N ASP A 67 -7.13 14.77 11.75
CA ASP A 67 -7.48 16.16 12.03
C ASP A 67 -7.56 16.48 13.52
N GLY A 68 -6.91 17.58 13.92
CA GLY A 68 -6.81 18.04 15.30
C GLY A 68 -5.90 17.19 16.19
N HIS A 69 -5.34 16.08 15.67
CA HIS A 69 -4.52 15.14 16.42
C HIS A 69 -3.15 14.99 15.76
N THR A 70 -2.47 16.11 15.64
CA THR A 70 -1.18 16.25 14.96
C THR A 70 -0.06 16.50 15.99
N PRO A 71 1.22 16.29 15.63
CA PRO A 71 2.34 16.55 16.54
C PRO A 71 2.38 17.98 17.07
N ILE A 72 2.15 19.00 16.23
CA ILE A 72 2.19 20.41 16.67
C ILE A 72 1.07 20.74 17.67
N ARG A 73 -0.06 20.03 17.62
CA ARG A 73 -1.23 20.30 18.47
C ARG A 73 -1.28 19.48 19.74
N LEU A 74 -0.94 18.20 19.65
CA LEU A 74 -1.16 17.22 20.71
C LEU A 74 0.08 16.39 21.04
N GLU A 75 1.20 16.55 20.33
CA GLU A 75 2.45 15.78 20.43
C GLU A 75 2.27 14.28 20.75
N ARG A 76 2.11 13.94 22.04
CA ARG A 76 1.92 12.58 22.56
C ARG A 76 0.57 11.95 22.20
N ASP A 77 -0.45 12.77 22.02
CA ASP A 77 -1.81 12.33 21.67
C ASP A 77 -2.10 12.52 20.17
N ALA A 78 -1.06 12.67 19.34
CA ALA A 78 -1.21 12.66 17.89
C ALA A 78 -1.70 11.29 17.40
N TRP A 79 -2.54 11.27 16.37
CA TRP A 79 -3.04 10.05 15.74
C TRP A 79 -2.52 10.01 14.32
N ARG A 80 -1.79 8.96 13.96
CA ARG A 80 -1.28 8.74 12.60
C ARG A 80 -2.06 7.64 11.90
N TYR A 81 -2.22 7.77 10.60
CA TYR A 81 -2.75 6.68 9.78
C TYR A 81 -1.73 5.55 9.77
N ASP A 82 -2.19 4.35 10.10
CA ASP A 82 -1.45 3.12 9.89
C ASP A 82 -2.03 2.39 8.67
N PRO A 83 -1.33 2.42 7.52
CA PRO A 83 -1.73 1.68 6.32
C PRO A 83 -1.78 0.17 6.54
N GLN A 84 -1.13 -0.35 7.59
CA GLN A 84 -1.19 -1.77 7.89
C GLN A 84 -2.52 -2.23 8.43
N SER A 85 -3.01 -1.58 9.48
CA SER A 85 -4.32 -1.82 10.08
C SER A 85 -5.44 -1.10 9.33
N ARG A 86 -5.09 -0.18 8.42
CA ARG A 86 -6.00 0.73 7.74
C ARG A 86 -6.86 1.48 8.75
N ARG A 87 -6.24 2.05 9.78
CA ARG A 87 -6.90 2.81 10.84
C ARG A 87 -5.95 3.91 11.31
N PHE A 88 -6.51 4.94 11.93
CA PHE A 88 -5.70 5.87 12.70
C PHE A 88 -5.35 5.23 14.05
N VAL A 89 -4.08 5.29 14.42
CA VAL A 89 -3.53 4.77 15.67
C VAL A 89 -2.76 5.87 16.42
N PRO A 90 -2.66 5.82 17.76
CA PRO A 90 -1.85 6.78 18.51
C PRO A 90 -0.39 6.74 18.06
N ALA A 91 0.23 7.91 17.89
CA ALA A 91 1.62 8.04 17.45
C ALA A 91 2.64 7.60 18.51
N CYS A 92 2.24 7.57 19.79
CA CYS A 92 3.11 7.28 20.94
C CYS A 92 3.27 5.78 21.28
N SER A 93 2.95 4.85 20.39
CA SER A 93 3.11 3.41 20.68
C SER A 93 4.55 2.89 20.57
N ASP A 94 5.48 3.66 19.99
CA ASP A 94 6.79 3.14 19.56
C ASP A 94 8.00 3.72 20.31
N THR A 95 7.81 4.56 21.33
CA THR A 95 8.92 5.11 22.13
C THR A 95 8.86 4.65 23.58
N GLN A 96 9.50 3.52 23.87
CA GLN A 96 10.04 3.26 25.20
C GLN A 96 11.37 4.04 25.30
N PRO A 97 11.50 5.08 26.13
CA PRO A 97 12.76 5.80 26.26
C PRO A 97 13.81 4.93 26.98
N LEU A 98 14.95 4.76 26.33
CA LEU A 98 16.20 4.32 26.95
C LEU A 98 16.58 5.29 28.07
N GLY A 99 16.81 4.76 29.28
CA GLY A 99 17.63 5.39 30.31
C GLY A 99 16.91 6.28 31.33
N ALA A 100 16.44 5.68 32.42
CA ALA A 100 16.46 6.31 33.74
C ALA A 100 16.71 5.24 34.81
N MET A 101 17.92 5.25 35.37
CA MET A 101 18.33 4.45 36.52
C MET A 101 18.01 5.24 37.80
N THR A 102 17.66 4.53 38.90
CA THR A 102 17.29 4.94 40.29
C THR A 102 15.79 5.20 40.53
N ALA A 103 15.09 4.68 41.56
CA ALA A 103 15.40 3.96 42.81
C ALA A 103 14.15 3.12 43.25
N PRO A 104 14.21 2.26 44.30
CA PRO A 104 13.30 1.12 44.48
C PRO A 104 12.07 1.44 45.34
N GLY A 105 10.95 0.78 45.03
CA GLY A 105 9.88 0.57 45.99
C GLY A 105 8.49 0.98 45.52
N ALA A 106 7.80 0.07 44.84
CA ALA A 106 6.38 -0.22 45.05
C ALA A 106 5.99 -1.39 44.13
N ALA A 107 5.61 -2.50 44.75
CA ALA A 107 5.15 -3.68 44.06
C ALA A 107 3.78 -3.42 43.42
N CYS A 108 3.66 -3.69 42.12
CA CYS A 108 2.38 -3.99 41.47
C CYS A 108 2.52 -5.31 40.70
N PRO A 109 1.46 -6.13 40.65
CA PRO A 109 1.55 -7.55 40.35
C PRO A 109 1.75 -7.80 38.86
N ILE A 110 2.51 -8.86 38.60
CA ILE A 110 2.92 -9.32 37.28
C ILE A 110 1.68 -9.93 36.59
N SER A 111 1.10 -9.22 35.63
CA SER A 111 0.26 -9.83 34.60
C SER A 111 1.16 -10.31 33.48
N LEU A 112 1.46 -11.62 33.49
CA LEU A 112 1.99 -12.35 32.35
C LEU A 112 0.88 -12.51 31.31
N ASP A 113 0.70 -11.50 30.47
CA ASP A 113 0.10 -11.71 29.15
C ASP A 113 1.13 -11.27 28.12
N GLY A 114 1.61 -12.24 27.35
CA GLY A 114 2.48 -12.03 26.21
C GLY A 114 1.75 -11.24 25.13
N GLY A 115 1.78 -9.91 25.26
CA GLY A 115 1.42 -9.00 24.18
C GLY A 115 2.43 -9.17 23.06
N SER A 116 2.00 -9.81 21.98
CA SER A 116 2.69 -9.78 20.69
C SER A 116 3.03 -8.33 20.36
N MET A 117 4.31 -7.95 20.52
CA MET A 117 4.84 -6.71 19.95
C MET A 117 4.52 -6.74 18.47
N SER A 118 3.55 -5.94 18.03
CA SER A 118 3.29 -5.75 16.61
C SER A 118 4.46 -4.97 16.04
N THR A 119 5.51 -5.66 15.60
CA THR A 119 6.56 -5.05 14.78
C THR A 119 5.88 -4.43 13.57
N SER A 120 5.83 -3.10 13.54
CA SER A 120 5.31 -2.31 12.44
C SER A 120 6.21 -2.52 11.22
N ILE A 121 5.84 -3.50 10.38
CA ILE A 121 6.42 -3.69 9.05
C ILE A 121 6.45 -2.36 8.27
N PRO A 122 7.62 -1.78 7.99
CA PRO A 122 7.68 -0.52 7.27
C PRO A 122 7.09 -0.68 5.86
N LEU A 123 6.39 0.36 5.40
CA LEU A 123 5.73 0.37 4.11
C LEU A 123 6.74 0.63 3.00
N TRP A 124 6.38 0.22 1.79
CA TRP A 124 7.13 0.59 0.61
C TRP A 124 6.79 2.03 0.22
N ARG A 125 7.76 2.73 -0.36
CA ARG A 125 7.58 4.04 -0.98
C ARG A 125 7.95 3.96 -2.46
N LEU A 126 7.48 4.92 -3.26
CA LEU A 126 8.01 5.11 -4.61
C LEU A 126 9.22 6.06 -4.54
N GLU A 127 10.28 5.73 -5.25
CA GLU A 127 11.41 6.64 -5.44
C GLU A 127 10.99 7.89 -6.22
N GLU A 128 10.14 7.71 -7.22
CA GLU A 128 9.67 8.76 -8.12
C GLU A 128 8.57 9.64 -7.48
N ALA A 129 7.92 9.14 -6.43
CA ALA A 129 6.88 9.84 -5.65
C ALA A 129 6.98 9.43 -4.15
N PRO A 130 7.91 10.02 -3.39
CA PRO A 130 8.19 9.65 -1.99
C PRO A 130 6.99 9.83 -1.03
N GLU A 131 6.04 10.68 -1.41
CA GLU A 131 4.80 10.98 -0.70
C GLU A 131 3.73 9.89 -0.85
N LEU A 132 3.94 8.93 -1.75
CA LEU A 132 3.07 7.77 -1.96
C LEU A 132 3.59 6.54 -1.22
N PHE A 133 2.70 5.90 -0.48
CA PHE A 133 2.98 4.68 0.29
C PHE A 133 2.31 3.47 -0.34
N LEU A 134 2.95 2.31 -0.28
CA LEU A 134 2.35 1.05 -0.71
C LEU A 134 2.22 0.10 0.47
N ASP A 135 0.97 -0.35 0.71
CA ASP A 135 0.66 -1.37 1.71
C ASP A 135 0.82 -2.79 1.16
N SER A 136 0.75 -2.94 -0.16
CA SER A 136 0.88 -4.23 -0.84
C SER A 136 1.22 -4.08 -2.32
N PHE A 137 1.99 -5.04 -2.83
CA PHE A 137 2.31 -5.18 -4.24
C PHE A 137 2.42 -6.65 -4.66
N VAL A 138 2.29 -6.87 -5.96
CA VAL A 138 2.53 -8.13 -6.66
C VAL A 138 3.22 -7.79 -7.97
N ALA A 139 4.32 -8.47 -8.25
CA ALA A 139 5.11 -8.32 -9.45
C ALA A 139 5.51 -9.70 -10.01
N ASP A 140 5.84 -9.71 -11.29
CA ASP A 140 6.21 -10.91 -12.04
C ASP A 140 7.29 -10.57 -13.07
N GLY A 141 8.49 -11.12 -12.90
CA GLY A 141 9.62 -10.89 -13.83
C GLY A 141 9.97 -9.41 -13.99
N GLY A 142 9.87 -8.63 -12.91
CA GLY A 142 10.13 -7.19 -12.90
C GLY A 142 9.00 -6.33 -13.47
N ARG A 143 7.82 -6.89 -13.76
CA ARG A 143 6.62 -6.14 -14.15
C ARG A 143 5.68 -6.02 -12.97
N ALA A 144 5.10 -4.84 -12.75
CA ALA A 144 4.06 -4.67 -11.75
C ALA A 144 2.75 -5.32 -12.23
N VAL A 145 2.25 -6.29 -11.47
CA VAL A 145 0.95 -6.94 -11.72
C VAL A 145 -0.15 -6.26 -10.90
N PHE A 146 0.16 -5.87 -9.66
CA PHE A 146 -0.75 -5.12 -8.78
C PHE A 146 0.03 -4.25 -7.80
N LEU A 147 -0.41 -3.00 -7.63
CA LEU A 147 0.08 -2.05 -6.65
C LEU A 147 -1.14 -1.43 -5.93
N SER A 148 -1.08 -1.38 -4.59
CA SER A 148 -2.05 -0.65 -3.76
C SER A 148 -1.34 0.54 -3.13
N LEU A 149 -1.59 1.71 -3.71
CA LEU A 149 -0.96 2.98 -3.38
C LEU A 149 -1.91 3.82 -2.54
N TRP A 150 -1.34 4.48 -1.53
CA TRP A 150 -2.04 5.39 -0.65
C TRP A 150 -1.34 6.74 -0.67
N GLY A 151 -2.13 7.79 -0.79
CA GLY A 151 -1.62 9.15 -0.82
C GLY A 151 -2.74 10.18 -0.87
N ARG A 152 -2.36 11.45 -0.88
CA ARG A 152 -3.30 12.57 -1.00
C ARG A 152 -3.87 12.65 -2.42
N ASP A 153 -5.01 13.34 -2.57
CA ASP A 153 -5.66 13.55 -3.88
C ASP A 153 -4.68 14.10 -4.94
N THR A 154 -3.87 15.10 -4.58
CA THR A 154 -2.91 15.75 -5.48
C THR A 154 -1.84 14.79 -5.98
N ALA A 155 -1.13 14.12 -5.07
CA ALA A 155 -0.09 13.14 -5.39
C ALA A 155 -0.62 11.98 -6.25
N ILE A 156 -1.80 11.46 -5.91
CA ILE A 156 -2.44 10.39 -6.68
C ILE A 156 -2.84 10.87 -8.09
N HIS A 157 -3.34 12.10 -8.21
CA HIS A 157 -3.69 12.69 -9.51
C HIS A 157 -2.45 12.99 -10.36
N GLU A 158 -1.38 13.48 -9.75
CA GLU A 158 -0.10 13.71 -10.41
C GLU A 158 0.49 12.41 -10.95
N LEU A 159 0.55 11.36 -10.12
CA LEU A 159 0.94 10.02 -10.57
C LEU A 159 0.08 9.56 -11.76
N MET A 160 -1.24 9.71 -11.68
CA MET A 160 -2.13 9.31 -12.78
C MET A 160 -1.90 10.12 -14.06
N ALA A 161 -1.56 11.40 -13.94
CA ALA A 161 -1.20 12.26 -15.07
C ALA A 161 0.14 11.80 -15.69
N ASN A 162 1.15 11.54 -14.87
CA ASN A 162 2.45 11.01 -15.31
C ASN A 162 2.32 9.66 -16.03
N LEU A 163 1.41 8.79 -15.57
CA LEU A 163 1.08 7.53 -16.25
C LEU A 163 0.25 7.69 -17.54
N THR A 164 -0.21 8.90 -17.85
CA THR A 164 -1.01 9.20 -19.05
C THR A 164 -0.20 9.94 -20.10
N LEU A 165 0.79 10.76 -19.69
CA LEU A 165 1.72 11.43 -20.60
C LEU A 165 2.49 10.45 -21.49
N PRO A 166 2.76 10.75 -22.77
CA PRO A 166 3.66 9.94 -23.59
C PRO A 166 5.04 9.78 -22.94
N VAL A 167 5.68 8.62 -23.08
CA VAL A 167 7.02 8.39 -22.49
C VAL A 167 8.05 9.38 -23.04
N ALA A 168 7.93 9.78 -24.31
CA ALA A 168 8.77 10.80 -24.92
C ALA A 168 8.64 12.21 -24.29
N GLU A 169 7.55 12.46 -23.56
CA GLU A 169 7.24 13.72 -22.89
C GLU A 169 7.45 13.63 -21.37
N GLY A 170 8.16 12.62 -20.88
CA GLY A 170 8.41 12.40 -19.45
C GLY A 170 7.37 11.54 -18.74
N GLY A 171 6.46 10.90 -19.47
CA GLY A 171 5.50 9.96 -18.89
C GLY A 171 6.16 8.70 -18.35
N TRP A 172 5.65 8.20 -17.22
CA TRP A 172 6.25 7.09 -16.50
C TRP A 172 5.88 5.74 -17.13
N ASN A 173 6.88 4.86 -17.30
CA ASN A 173 6.73 3.47 -17.76
C ASN A 173 7.24 2.44 -16.74
N GLY A 174 7.65 2.90 -15.57
CA GLY A 174 8.14 2.11 -14.46
C GLY A 174 8.15 2.94 -13.20
N VAL A 175 8.25 2.25 -12.07
CA VAL A 175 8.37 2.83 -10.72
C VAL A 175 9.32 1.98 -9.90
N THR A 176 9.94 2.58 -8.90
CA THR A 176 10.93 1.91 -8.06
C THR A 176 10.44 1.87 -6.61
N LEU A 177 10.20 0.66 -6.10
CA LEU A 177 9.76 0.48 -4.72
C LEU A 177 10.98 0.52 -3.79
N GLN A 178 10.92 1.34 -2.75
CA GLN A 178 11.96 1.44 -1.73
C GLN A 178 11.45 1.06 -0.34
N ARG A 179 12.22 0.26 0.39
CA ARG A 179 11.99 -0.09 1.80
C ARG A 179 13.27 -0.62 2.44
N ASP A 180 13.66 -0.09 3.60
CA ASP A 180 14.79 -0.61 4.43
C ASP A 180 16.11 -0.83 3.64
N GLY A 181 16.42 0.06 2.70
CA GLY A 181 17.61 -0.05 1.83
C GLY A 181 17.46 -1.07 0.68
N GLN A 182 16.32 -1.75 0.57
CA GLN A 182 15.93 -2.52 -0.61
C GLN A 182 15.31 -1.59 -1.64
N SER A 183 15.67 -1.80 -2.91
CA SER A 183 15.09 -1.12 -4.06
C SER A 183 14.66 -2.15 -5.09
N ILE A 184 13.40 -2.09 -5.52
CA ILE A 184 12.80 -3.01 -6.48
C ILE A 184 12.25 -2.20 -7.66
N PRO A 185 12.96 -2.17 -8.81
CA PRO A 185 12.45 -1.52 -10.01
C PRO A 185 11.35 -2.39 -10.65
N LEU A 186 10.22 -1.77 -10.97
CA LEU A 186 9.07 -2.40 -11.60
C LEU A 186 8.67 -1.67 -12.88
N ASN A 187 8.47 -2.42 -13.95
CA ASN A 187 7.91 -1.91 -15.21
C ASN A 187 6.38 -1.88 -15.15
N LEU A 188 5.78 -0.82 -15.70
CA LEU A 188 4.34 -0.64 -15.83
C LEU A 188 3.90 -0.83 -17.28
N ASP A 189 3.13 -1.89 -17.54
CA ASP A 189 2.49 -2.12 -18.85
C ASP A 189 1.27 -1.19 -19.01
N ARG A 190 1.51 0.01 -19.53
CA ARG A 190 0.51 1.08 -19.64
C ARG A 190 -0.70 0.73 -20.50
N ASP A 191 -0.54 -0.17 -21.47
CA ASP A 191 -1.63 -0.60 -22.35
C ASP A 191 -2.62 -1.52 -21.63
N ARG A 192 -2.14 -2.22 -20.60
CA ARG A 192 -2.92 -3.17 -19.79
C ARG A 192 -3.22 -2.67 -18.39
N LEU A 193 -2.61 -1.57 -17.95
CA LEU A 193 -2.77 -1.03 -16.61
C LEU A 193 -4.18 -0.46 -16.41
N VAL A 194 -4.89 -1.01 -15.42
CA VAL A 194 -6.17 -0.51 -14.94
C VAL A 194 -5.97 0.27 -13.66
N LYS A 195 -6.69 1.39 -13.54
CA LYS A 195 -6.66 2.30 -12.39
C LYS A 195 -8.00 2.22 -11.68
N ARG A 196 -8.02 1.98 -10.38
CA ARG A 196 -9.24 2.04 -9.55
C ARG A 196 -8.98 2.80 -8.27
N THR A 197 -9.75 3.85 -8.01
CA THR A 197 -9.64 4.65 -6.80
C THR A 197 -10.78 4.34 -5.83
N THR A 198 -10.47 4.28 -4.54
CA THR A 198 -11.47 4.27 -3.46
C THR A 198 -11.19 5.41 -2.49
N ARG A 199 -12.21 6.19 -2.15
CA ARG A 199 -12.16 7.20 -1.09
C ARG A 199 -12.54 6.54 0.23
N THR A 200 -11.57 6.27 1.10
CA THR A 200 -11.84 5.56 2.36
C THR A 200 -12.00 6.52 3.55
N TYR A 201 -11.23 7.61 3.62
CA TYR A 201 -11.33 8.57 4.74
C TYR A 201 -11.68 9.96 4.23
N ARG A 202 -12.85 10.43 4.65
CA ARG A 202 -13.25 11.84 4.64
C ARG A 202 -12.96 12.35 6.06
N GLN A 203 -12.48 13.59 6.21
CA GLN A 203 -12.10 14.21 7.50
C GLN A 203 -10.67 13.93 8.02
N THR A 204 -9.68 13.74 7.15
CA THR A 204 -8.30 14.02 7.58
C THR A 204 -8.05 15.52 7.41
N ARG A 205 -7.23 16.15 8.26
CA ARG A 205 -6.90 17.60 8.15
C ARG A 205 -6.33 17.94 6.79
N PHE A 206 -5.71 16.94 6.19
CA PHE A 206 -4.83 16.98 5.04
C PHE A 206 -5.56 16.63 3.72
N GLY A 207 -6.91 16.60 3.74
CA GLY A 207 -7.74 16.25 2.59
C GLY A 207 -8.34 14.83 2.65
N SER A 208 -8.78 14.30 1.50
CA SER A 208 -9.25 12.91 1.42
C SER A 208 -8.06 12.00 1.12
N LEU A 209 -7.82 10.99 1.95
CA LEU A 209 -6.86 9.95 1.59
C LEU A 209 -7.47 9.07 0.50
N LEU A 210 -6.75 8.93 -0.61
CA LEU A 210 -7.12 8.06 -1.71
C LEU A 210 -6.32 6.76 -1.63
N ASN A 211 -7.04 5.65 -1.83
CA ASN A 211 -6.42 4.39 -2.22
C ASN A 211 -6.53 4.26 -3.74
N LEU A 212 -5.38 4.17 -4.42
CA LEU A 212 -5.28 3.87 -5.84
C LEU A 212 -4.77 2.44 -6.02
N TRP A 213 -5.56 1.62 -6.71
CA TRP A 213 -5.11 0.33 -7.23
C TRP A 213 -4.67 0.49 -8.67
N LEU A 214 -3.44 0.08 -8.94
CA LEU A 214 -2.90 -0.09 -10.28
C LEU A 214 -2.71 -1.58 -10.53
N PHE A 215 -3.30 -2.13 -11.57
CA PHE A 215 -3.20 -3.57 -11.82
C PHE A 215 -3.32 -3.94 -13.29
N ASP A 216 -2.72 -5.06 -13.68
CA ASP A 216 -2.89 -5.61 -15.03
C ASP A 216 -4.36 -6.02 -15.24
N ARG A 217 -4.97 -5.56 -16.35
CA ARG A 217 -6.37 -5.86 -16.71
C ARG A 217 -6.69 -7.35 -16.61
N ARG A 218 -5.73 -8.23 -16.88
CA ARG A 218 -5.88 -9.69 -16.82
C ARG A 218 -6.14 -10.25 -15.42
N CYS A 219 -5.95 -9.46 -14.35
CA CYS A 219 -6.41 -9.81 -13.00
C CYS A 219 -7.95 -9.79 -12.88
N GLN A 220 -8.59 -8.87 -13.61
CA GLN A 220 -10.04 -8.69 -13.61
C GLN A 220 -10.70 -9.45 -14.76
N ASP A 221 -10.20 -9.22 -15.98
CA ASP A 221 -10.73 -9.72 -17.25
C ASP A 221 -9.73 -10.69 -17.88
N PRO A 222 -9.91 -12.02 -17.72
CA PRO A 222 -9.03 -13.01 -18.33
C PRO A 222 -8.90 -12.82 -19.85
N ASP A 223 -7.68 -12.91 -20.37
CA ASP A 223 -7.42 -12.84 -21.81
C ASP A 223 -7.82 -14.17 -22.45
N ARG A 224 -9.05 -14.23 -22.95
CA ARG A 224 -9.61 -15.44 -23.58
C ARG A 224 -8.97 -15.77 -24.92
N ALA A 225 -8.44 -14.77 -25.64
CA ALA A 225 -7.79 -14.99 -26.93
C ALA A 225 -6.46 -15.72 -26.75
N ASN A 226 -5.66 -15.26 -25.77
CA ASN A 226 -4.38 -15.89 -25.44
C ASN A 226 -4.50 -16.96 -24.34
N ARG A 227 -5.69 -17.16 -23.77
CA ARG A 227 -5.99 -18.11 -22.69
C ARG A 227 -5.11 -17.92 -21.45
N GLN A 228 -4.95 -16.66 -21.05
CA GLN A 228 -4.02 -16.23 -20.04
C GLN A 228 -4.66 -15.30 -19.01
N CYS A 229 -4.30 -15.44 -17.73
CA CYS A 229 -4.72 -14.48 -16.72
C CYS A 229 -3.84 -14.50 -15.46
N TYR A 230 -4.03 -13.48 -14.62
CA TYR A 230 -3.50 -13.47 -13.26
C TYR A 230 -4.63 -13.72 -12.25
N ALA A 231 -4.32 -14.44 -11.17
CA ALA A 231 -5.17 -14.51 -10.00
C ALA A 231 -4.37 -14.06 -8.78
N ILE A 232 -4.90 -13.09 -8.03
CA ILE A 232 -4.27 -12.54 -6.82
C ILE A 232 -5.14 -12.92 -5.63
N PHE A 233 -4.49 -13.35 -4.55
CA PHE A 233 -5.13 -13.79 -3.32
C PHE A 233 -4.70 -12.91 -2.16
N ASN A 234 -5.64 -12.62 -1.26
CA ASN A 234 -5.37 -11.92 -0.03
C ASN A 234 -5.17 -12.95 1.09
N GLU A 235 -3.92 -13.10 1.52
CA GLU A 235 -3.54 -14.09 2.54
C GLU A 235 -4.18 -13.85 3.91
N ARG A 236 -4.70 -12.62 4.13
CA ARG A 236 -5.35 -12.25 5.38
C ARG A 236 -6.86 -12.48 5.40
N ASP A 237 -7.47 -12.81 4.26
CA ASP A 237 -8.90 -13.05 4.21
C ASP A 237 -9.19 -14.56 4.31
N PRO A 238 -9.51 -15.09 5.51
CA PRO A 238 -9.80 -16.51 5.69
C PRO A 238 -11.09 -16.95 4.99
N ARG A 239 -11.94 -16.01 4.54
CA ARG A 239 -13.17 -16.32 3.81
C ARG A 239 -12.90 -16.56 2.33
N GLN A 240 -11.69 -16.25 1.84
CA GLN A 240 -11.32 -16.40 0.45
C GLN A 240 -11.04 -17.87 0.10
N ASP A 241 -11.94 -18.52 -0.62
CA ASP A 241 -11.67 -19.84 -1.22
C ASP A 241 -10.82 -19.69 -2.49
N LYS A 242 -9.50 -19.71 -2.29
CA LYS A 242 -8.51 -19.59 -3.38
C LYS A 242 -8.70 -20.65 -4.46
N SER A 243 -9.05 -21.86 -4.05
CA SER A 243 -9.15 -22.98 -4.98
C SER A 243 -10.42 -22.83 -5.84
N ALA A 244 -11.52 -22.30 -5.29
CA ALA A 244 -12.71 -21.98 -6.08
C ALA A 244 -12.49 -20.78 -6.99
N MET A 245 -11.79 -19.73 -6.52
CA MET A 245 -11.41 -18.59 -7.36
C MET A 245 -10.53 -19.01 -8.53
N LEU A 246 -9.50 -19.82 -8.27
CA LEU A 246 -8.63 -20.38 -9.30
C LEU A 246 -9.42 -21.21 -10.30
N TRP A 247 -10.31 -22.08 -9.81
CA TRP A 247 -11.16 -22.88 -10.68
C TRP A 247 -12.10 -22.04 -11.56
N SER A 248 -12.65 -20.96 -11.03
CA SER A 248 -13.44 -20.02 -11.82
C SER A 248 -12.62 -19.43 -12.97
N ARG A 249 -11.38 -19.00 -12.70
CA ARG A 249 -10.47 -18.47 -13.73
C ARG A 249 -10.12 -19.51 -14.79
N LEU A 250 -9.90 -20.76 -14.40
CA LEU A 250 -9.65 -21.84 -15.35
C LEU A 250 -10.85 -22.10 -16.27
N ARG A 251 -12.07 -22.11 -15.71
CA ARG A 251 -13.30 -22.23 -16.51
C ARG A 251 -13.50 -21.06 -17.47
N ASP A 252 -13.13 -19.83 -17.07
CA ASP A 252 -13.21 -18.65 -17.93
C ASP A 252 -12.27 -18.72 -19.15
N LEU A 253 -11.13 -19.39 -19.00
CA LEU A 253 -10.07 -19.51 -20.01
C LEU A 253 -10.17 -20.79 -20.87
N ALA A 254 -10.78 -21.85 -20.36
CA ALA A 254 -10.84 -23.14 -21.02
C ALA A 254 -11.68 -23.08 -22.31
N ALA A 255 -11.19 -23.71 -23.37
CA ALA A 255 -11.91 -23.83 -24.64
C ALA A 255 -13.03 -24.89 -24.61
N PHE A 256 -13.08 -25.71 -23.55
CA PHE A 256 -14.03 -26.80 -23.33
C PHE A 256 -14.58 -26.73 -21.90
N PRO A 257 -15.80 -27.25 -21.67
CA PRO A 257 -16.40 -27.24 -20.35
C PRO A 257 -15.60 -28.11 -19.38
N LEU A 258 -15.02 -27.48 -18.35
CA LEU A 258 -14.39 -28.18 -17.25
C LEU A 258 -15.43 -28.55 -16.19
N LEU A 259 -15.50 -29.84 -15.83
CA LEU A 259 -16.42 -30.35 -14.81
C LEU A 259 -15.80 -30.23 -13.42
N ASP A 260 -16.61 -29.88 -12.42
CA ASP A 260 -16.11 -29.55 -11.08
C ASP A 260 -15.36 -30.71 -10.41
N HIS A 261 -15.74 -31.97 -10.67
CA HIS A 261 -15.03 -33.14 -10.13
C HIS A 261 -13.65 -33.35 -10.74
N TRP A 262 -13.36 -32.78 -11.91
CA TRP A 262 -12.04 -32.82 -12.53
C TRP A 262 -11.02 -31.88 -11.87
N ARG A 263 -11.49 -30.92 -11.06
CA ARG A 263 -10.68 -29.84 -10.49
C ARG A 263 -9.36 -30.31 -9.86
N PRO A 264 -9.32 -31.31 -8.97
CA PRO A 264 -8.06 -31.74 -8.35
C PRO A 264 -7.04 -32.23 -9.40
N ARG A 265 -7.51 -33.00 -10.38
CA ARG A 265 -6.63 -33.61 -11.39
C ARG A 265 -6.13 -32.59 -12.40
N VAL A 266 -7.01 -31.71 -12.87
CA VAL A 266 -6.66 -30.64 -13.82
C VAL A 266 -5.68 -29.67 -13.17
N VAL A 267 -5.94 -29.20 -11.95
CA VAL A 267 -5.04 -28.27 -11.27
C VAL A 267 -3.65 -28.88 -11.07
N GLN A 268 -3.57 -30.16 -10.67
CA GLN A 268 -2.29 -30.86 -10.54
C GLN A 268 -1.52 -30.90 -11.86
N LEU A 269 -2.18 -31.31 -12.95
CA LEU A 269 -1.58 -31.35 -14.28
C LEU A 269 -1.06 -29.97 -14.71
N LEU A 270 -1.85 -28.92 -14.49
CA LEU A 270 -1.46 -27.56 -14.87
C LEU A 270 -0.24 -27.06 -14.08
N LEU A 271 -0.10 -27.47 -12.81
CA LEU A 271 1.11 -27.18 -12.03
C LEU A 271 2.32 -27.96 -12.56
N GLU A 272 2.16 -29.25 -12.85
CA GLU A 272 3.23 -30.13 -13.38
C GLU A 272 3.76 -29.64 -14.73
N HIS A 273 2.88 -29.13 -15.60
CA HIS A 273 3.23 -28.59 -16.90
C HIS A 273 3.60 -27.09 -16.89
N GLY A 274 3.61 -26.45 -15.72
CA GLY A 274 3.98 -25.03 -15.58
C GLY A 274 2.96 -24.02 -16.12
N ALA A 275 1.75 -24.46 -16.44
CA ALA A 275 0.65 -23.59 -16.84
C ALA A 275 0.07 -22.78 -15.68
N ILE A 276 0.24 -23.24 -14.44
CA ILE A 276 0.01 -22.43 -13.24
C ILE A 276 1.37 -22.21 -12.60
N ARG A 277 1.76 -20.94 -12.45
CA ARG A 277 3.04 -20.55 -11.85
C ARG A 277 2.81 -19.49 -10.77
N GLN A 278 3.51 -19.60 -9.64
CA GLN A 278 3.51 -18.55 -8.62
C GLN A 278 4.23 -17.30 -9.14
N LEU A 279 3.71 -16.13 -8.80
CA LEU A 279 4.38 -14.86 -9.08
C LEU A 279 5.60 -14.70 -8.17
N ASP A 280 6.67 -14.13 -8.71
CA ASP A 280 8.01 -14.22 -8.10
C ASP A 280 8.25 -13.18 -7.00
N GLN A 281 7.56 -12.05 -7.03
CA GLN A 281 7.75 -10.94 -6.09
C GLN A 281 6.41 -10.46 -5.56
N THR A 282 6.11 -10.82 -4.31
CA THR A 282 4.88 -10.37 -3.65
C THR A 282 5.18 -9.76 -2.29
N SER A 283 4.38 -8.79 -1.89
CA SER A 283 4.30 -8.36 -0.49
C SER A 283 3.74 -9.48 0.38
N GLU A 284 4.11 -9.51 1.67
CA GLU A 284 3.73 -10.57 2.63
C GLU A 284 2.20 -10.83 2.76
N ARG A 285 1.37 -9.90 2.28
CA ARG A 285 -0.09 -9.96 2.41
C ARG A 285 -0.78 -10.59 1.21
N LEU A 286 -0.08 -10.66 0.08
CA LEU A 286 -0.65 -11.10 -1.18
C LEU A 286 0.15 -12.30 -1.69
N SER A 287 -0.55 -13.24 -2.28
CA SER A 287 0.06 -14.18 -3.23
C SER A 287 -0.61 -14.00 -4.58
N GLY A 288 0.01 -14.54 -5.62
CA GLY A 288 -0.64 -14.59 -6.90
C GLY A 288 -0.08 -15.69 -7.77
N VAL A 289 -0.88 -16.06 -8.76
CA VAL A 289 -0.51 -17.03 -9.77
C VAL A 289 -0.74 -16.45 -11.17
N TRP A 290 0.19 -16.78 -12.05
CA TRP A 290 0.03 -16.68 -13.49
C TRP A 290 -0.58 -17.97 -14.02
N ILE A 291 -1.55 -17.84 -14.93
CA ILE A 291 -2.22 -18.95 -15.60
C ILE A 291 -2.04 -18.79 -17.11
N ASP A 292 -1.55 -19.86 -17.75
CA ASP A 292 -1.40 -19.94 -19.20
C ASP A 292 -1.85 -21.31 -19.73
N LEU A 293 -3.05 -21.35 -20.32
CA LEU A 293 -3.60 -22.57 -20.94
C LEU A 293 -3.28 -22.67 -22.44
N SER A 294 -2.49 -21.73 -22.99
CA SER A 294 -2.07 -21.78 -24.39
C SER A 294 -0.95 -22.79 -24.64
N LEU A 295 -0.27 -23.25 -23.58
CA LEU A 295 0.82 -24.22 -23.65
C LEU A 295 0.36 -25.51 -24.35
N ALA A 296 1.06 -25.88 -25.42
CA ALA A 296 0.75 -27.08 -26.20
C ALA A 296 0.77 -28.35 -25.33
N THR A 297 1.75 -28.43 -24.42
CA THR A 297 1.90 -29.53 -23.46
C THR A 297 0.67 -29.76 -22.60
N VAL A 298 -0.04 -28.68 -22.22
CA VAL A 298 -1.29 -28.77 -21.45
C VAL A 298 -2.44 -29.29 -22.29
N GLN A 299 -2.57 -28.80 -23.52
CA GLN A 299 -3.65 -29.24 -24.41
C GLN A 299 -3.53 -30.73 -24.72
N ASP A 300 -2.31 -31.18 -25.01
CA ASP A 300 -2.03 -32.60 -25.27
C ASP A 300 -2.31 -33.46 -24.04
N ALA A 301 -1.86 -33.03 -22.85
CA ALA A 301 -2.04 -33.78 -21.63
C ALA A 301 -3.51 -33.87 -21.19
N ILE A 302 -4.28 -32.78 -21.32
CA ILE A 302 -5.72 -32.83 -21.04
C ILE A 302 -6.44 -33.72 -22.07
N GLY A 303 -6.08 -33.62 -23.35
CA GLY A 303 -6.63 -34.49 -24.39
C GLY A 303 -6.36 -35.97 -24.11
N GLN A 304 -5.15 -36.32 -23.68
CA GLN A 304 -4.81 -37.69 -23.29
C GLN A 304 -5.66 -38.18 -22.12
N LEU A 305 -5.83 -37.39 -21.05
CA LEU A 305 -6.65 -37.79 -19.91
C LEU A 305 -8.14 -37.97 -20.26
N ILE A 306 -8.65 -37.19 -21.22
CA ILE A 306 -10.01 -37.39 -21.75
C ILE A 306 -10.07 -38.73 -22.52
N HIS A 307 -9.07 -39.03 -23.36
CA HIS A 307 -9.02 -40.27 -24.13
C HIS A 307 -8.81 -41.53 -23.27
N THR A 308 -8.06 -41.45 -22.17
CA THR A 308 -7.85 -42.57 -21.23
C THR A 308 -9.04 -42.81 -20.31
N GLY A 309 -10.03 -41.90 -20.29
CA GLY A 309 -11.22 -42.00 -19.43
C GLY A 309 -11.00 -41.48 -18.00
N ASP A 310 -9.81 -40.95 -17.69
CA ASP A 310 -9.49 -40.36 -16.39
C ASP A 310 -10.26 -39.05 -16.16
N LEU A 311 -10.61 -38.35 -17.25
CA LEU A 311 -11.54 -37.21 -17.27
C LEU A 311 -12.83 -37.61 -18.01
N ALA A 312 -13.53 -38.62 -17.50
CA ALA A 312 -14.84 -39.01 -18.03
C ALA A 312 -15.96 -38.04 -17.61
N THR A 313 -16.88 -37.79 -18.54
CA THR A 313 -18.23 -37.29 -18.24
C THR A 313 -18.98 -38.42 -17.53
N GLN A 314 -19.52 -38.16 -16.34
CA GLN A 314 -20.40 -39.13 -15.68
C GLN A 314 -21.65 -39.44 -16.51
#